data_AF-A0A7K6UT77-F1
#
_entry.id   AF-A0A7K6UT77-F1
#
_cell.length_a   1.000
_cell.length_b   1.000
_cell.length_c   1.000
_cell.angle_alpha   90.00
_cell.angle_beta   90.00
_cell.angle_gamma   90.00
#
_symmetry.space_group_name_H-M   'P 1'
#
loop_
_entity.id
_entity.type
_entity.pdbx_description
1 polymer ?
#
loop_
_entity_poly.entity_id
_entity_poly.type
_entity_poly.pdbx_seq_one_letter_code
_entity_poly.pdbx_strand_id
1 'polypeptide(L)'
;TDTQEAADAVSKFLAYENANHDGEKGLDLIKNGANVDLTDYIKACTSISSEQFKAKLITAVVAEQLQVARAAIKCFECREQGHIRKQCPKGQKGNKKPKKTCPHCQKGFHWSNQRWSKYDKDSNSLPKQGNSKWGVGCGAVTPSPTGPHSIRHQHKHKPC
;
A
#
# COMPACT_ATOMS: atom_id res chain seq x y z
N THR A 1 -14.06 -27.40 -54.21
CA THR A 1 -14.01 -27.76 -52.78
C THR A 1 -12.61 -27.55 -52.23
N ASP A 2 -11.56 -28.06 -52.87
CA ASP A 2 -10.15 -27.80 -52.51
C ASP A 2 -9.76 -26.32 -52.33
N THR A 3 -10.29 -25.43 -53.17
CA THR A 3 -9.96 -23.99 -53.12
C THR A 3 -10.51 -23.27 -51.89
N GLN A 4 -11.61 -23.75 -51.31
CA GLN A 4 -12.24 -23.14 -50.13
C GLN A 4 -11.50 -23.55 -48.85
N GLU A 5 -11.04 -24.80 -48.80
CA GLU A 5 -10.28 -25.36 -47.67
C GLU A 5 -8.89 -24.73 -47.58
N ALA A 6 -8.24 -24.51 -48.73
CA ALA A 6 -6.98 -23.77 -48.81
C ALA A 6 -7.15 -22.29 -48.38
N ALA A 7 -8.23 -21.63 -48.80
CA ALA A 7 -8.51 -20.25 -48.41
C ALA A 7 -8.80 -20.11 -46.91
N ASP A 8 -9.49 -21.07 -46.31
CA ASP A 8 -9.76 -21.11 -44.87
C ASP A 8 -8.47 -21.35 -44.06
N ALA A 9 -7.61 -22.27 -44.51
CA ALA A 9 -6.31 -22.50 -43.87
C ALA A 9 -5.41 -21.25 -43.88
N VAL A 10 -5.35 -20.55 -45.02
CA VAL A 10 -4.60 -19.29 -45.15
C VAL A 10 -5.21 -18.19 -44.28
N SER A 11 -6.54 -18.09 -44.24
CA SER A 11 -7.24 -17.09 -43.41
C SER A 11 -6.99 -17.31 -41.92
N LYS A 12 -7.00 -18.57 -41.47
CA LYS A 12 -6.67 -18.96 -40.09
C LYS A 12 -5.21 -18.63 -39.73
N PHE A 13 -4.27 -18.89 -40.64
CA PHE A 13 -2.86 -18.57 -40.43
C PHE A 13 -2.62 -17.06 -40.32
N LEU A 14 -3.18 -16.27 -41.24
CA LEU A 14 -3.03 -14.82 -41.24
C LEU A 14 -3.69 -14.17 -40.02
N ALA A 15 -4.84 -14.70 -39.58
CA ALA A 15 -5.49 -14.25 -38.35
C ALA A 15 -4.65 -14.52 -37.09
N TYR A 16 -3.87 -15.60 -37.08
CA TYR A 16 -2.96 -15.94 -35.98
C TYR A 16 -1.73 -15.02 -35.95
N GLU A 17 -1.03 -14.84 -37.07
CA GLU A 17 0.18 -14.00 -37.13
C GLU A 17 -0.10 -12.51 -36.88
N ASN A 18 -1.29 -12.04 -37.27
CA ASN A 18 -1.68 -10.64 -37.10
C ASN A 18 -2.42 -10.37 -35.79
N ALA A 19 -2.62 -11.38 -34.93
CA ALA A 19 -3.23 -11.20 -33.62
C ALA A 19 -2.21 -10.63 -32.61
N ASN A 20 -2.63 -9.64 -31.83
CA ASN A 20 -1.83 -9.11 -30.71
C ASN A 20 -1.48 -10.25 -29.71
N HIS A 21 -0.45 -10.10 -28.87
CA HIS A 21 -0.04 -11.13 -27.87
C HIS A 21 -1.19 -11.65 -26.99
N ASP A 22 -2.17 -10.79 -26.67
CA ASP A 22 -3.38 -11.20 -25.94
C ASP A 22 -4.36 -11.97 -26.83
N GLY A 23 -4.45 -11.63 -28.12
CA GLY A 23 -5.17 -12.40 -29.14
C GLY A 23 -4.58 -13.80 -29.28
N GLU A 24 -3.27 -13.94 -29.47
CA GLU A 24 -2.57 -15.25 -29.50
C GLU A 24 -2.96 -16.16 -28.33
N LYS A 25 -3.01 -15.62 -27.10
CA LYS A 25 -3.43 -16.40 -25.92
C LYS A 25 -4.89 -16.85 -26.00
N GLY A 26 -5.77 -16.02 -26.55
CA GLY A 26 -7.15 -16.39 -26.84
C GLY A 26 -7.27 -17.51 -27.87
N LEU A 27 -6.44 -17.42 -28.89
CA LEU A 27 -6.39 -18.34 -30.00
C LEU A 27 -5.82 -19.71 -29.60
N ASP A 28 -4.83 -19.75 -28.71
CA ASP A 28 -4.22 -20.97 -28.18
C ASP A 28 -5.19 -21.77 -27.28
N LEU A 29 -6.08 -21.07 -26.56
CA LEU A 29 -7.15 -21.70 -25.77
C LEU A 29 -8.16 -22.46 -26.63
N ILE A 30 -8.34 -22.02 -27.88
CA ILE A 30 -9.37 -22.52 -28.79
C ILE A 30 -8.81 -23.54 -29.77
N LYS A 31 -7.52 -23.42 -30.14
CA LYS A 31 -6.81 -24.37 -31.01
C LYS A 31 -6.83 -25.82 -30.52
N ASN A 32 -7.01 -26.03 -29.21
CA ASN A 32 -7.10 -27.36 -28.60
C ASN A 32 -8.53 -27.96 -28.59
N GLY A 33 -9.55 -27.20 -29.04
CA GLY A 33 -10.92 -27.68 -29.19
C GLY A 33 -11.15 -28.31 -30.57
N ALA A 34 -11.74 -29.51 -30.61
CA ALA A 34 -12.11 -30.14 -31.88
C ALA A 34 -13.28 -29.38 -32.54
N ASN A 35 -13.14 -29.01 -33.82
CA ASN A 35 -14.13 -28.31 -34.67
C ASN A 35 -14.43 -26.85 -34.30
N VAL A 36 -13.45 -25.96 -34.51
CA VAL A 36 -13.61 -24.51 -34.30
C VAL A 36 -13.71 -23.78 -35.65
N ASP A 37 -14.82 -23.07 -35.82
CA ASP A 37 -15.08 -22.20 -36.98
C ASP A 37 -14.36 -20.85 -36.86
N LEU A 38 -14.04 -20.22 -38.01
CA LEU A 38 -13.38 -18.91 -38.07
C LEU A 38 -14.14 -17.85 -37.26
N THR A 39 -15.46 -17.94 -37.22
CA THR A 39 -16.33 -17.05 -36.44
C THR A 39 -16.06 -17.16 -34.93
N ASP A 40 -15.74 -18.34 -34.42
CA ASP A 40 -15.47 -18.57 -33.00
C ASP A 40 -14.09 -18.03 -32.59
N TYR A 41 -13.14 -18.04 -33.52
CA TYR A 41 -11.85 -17.35 -33.41
C TYR A 41 -12.04 -15.83 -33.30
N ILE A 42 -12.87 -15.24 -34.17
CA ILE A 42 -13.18 -13.81 -34.16
C ILE A 42 -13.88 -13.43 -32.84
N LYS A 43 -14.85 -14.23 -32.38
CA LYS A 43 -15.55 -13.99 -31.09
C LYS A 43 -14.59 -14.00 -29.91
N ALA A 44 -13.60 -14.90 -29.89
CA ALA A 44 -12.60 -14.98 -28.83
C ALA A 44 -11.65 -13.78 -28.78
N CYS A 45 -11.23 -13.29 -29.95
CA CYS A 45 -10.45 -12.05 -30.04
C CYS A 45 -11.27 -10.84 -29.56
N THR A 46 -12.58 -10.82 -29.83
CA THR A 46 -13.44 -9.73 -29.34
C THR A 46 -13.73 -9.79 -27.84
N SER A 47 -13.78 -10.98 -27.22
CA SER A 47 -14.02 -11.15 -25.77
C SER A 47 -12.80 -10.84 -24.92
N ILE A 48 -11.60 -10.97 -25.49
CA ILE A 48 -10.35 -10.47 -24.89
C ILE A 48 -10.32 -8.95 -24.85
N SER A 49 -11.16 -8.32 -25.69
CA SER A 49 -11.77 -7.00 -25.55
C SER A 49 -10.81 -5.85 -25.22
N SER A 50 -11.01 -4.73 -25.92
CA SER A 50 -10.33 -3.48 -25.64
C SER A 50 -10.31 -3.10 -24.15
N GLU A 51 -11.26 -3.55 -23.33
CA GLU A 51 -11.32 -3.23 -21.90
C GLU A 51 -10.21 -3.88 -21.07
N GLN A 52 -9.82 -5.12 -21.32
CA GLN A 52 -8.66 -5.71 -20.63
C GLN A 52 -7.36 -5.06 -21.07
N PHE A 53 -7.25 -4.77 -22.37
CA PHE A 53 -6.12 -4.03 -22.92
C PHE A 53 -6.04 -2.60 -22.36
N LYS A 54 -7.18 -1.90 -22.26
CA LYS A 54 -7.31 -0.59 -21.61
C LYS A 54 -6.97 -0.69 -20.12
N ALA A 55 -7.43 -1.72 -19.42
CA ALA A 55 -7.09 -1.93 -18.01
C ALA A 55 -5.59 -2.17 -17.81
N LYS A 56 -4.94 -2.97 -18.67
CA LYS A 56 -3.48 -3.16 -18.67
C LYS A 56 -2.73 -1.86 -18.96
N LEU A 57 -3.17 -1.08 -19.96
CA LEU A 57 -2.62 0.24 -20.26
C LEU A 57 -2.76 1.19 -19.06
N ILE A 58 -3.95 1.30 -18.48
CA ILE A 58 -4.20 2.11 -17.28
C ILE A 58 -3.31 1.64 -16.13
N THR A 59 -3.19 0.34 -15.91
CA THR A 59 -2.34 -0.24 -14.85
C THR A 59 -0.87 0.11 -15.07
N ALA A 60 -0.37 0.00 -16.31
CA ALA A 60 1.01 0.36 -16.65
C ALA A 60 1.27 1.85 -16.40
N VAL A 61 0.41 2.73 -16.90
CA VAL A 61 0.54 4.19 -16.72
C VAL A 61 0.46 4.56 -15.23
N VAL A 62 -0.46 3.96 -14.47
CA VAL A 62 -0.57 4.20 -13.02
C VAL A 62 0.67 3.70 -12.28
N ALA A 63 1.21 2.54 -12.66
CA ALA A 63 2.44 2.02 -12.07
C ALA A 63 3.62 2.96 -12.33
N GLU A 64 3.79 3.45 -13.55
CA GLU A 64 4.83 4.43 -13.91
C GLU A 64 4.67 5.72 -13.10
N GLN A 65 3.46 6.27 -13.02
CA GLN A 65 3.20 7.48 -12.24
C GLN A 65 3.46 7.29 -10.74
N LEU A 66 3.18 6.11 -10.20
CA LEU A 66 3.52 5.79 -8.81
C LEU A 66 5.05 5.71 -8.60
N GLN A 67 5.82 5.24 -9.58
CA GLN A 67 7.29 5.25 -9.52
C GLN A 67 7.85 6.67 -9.54
N VAL A 68 7.33 7.54 -10.41
CA VAL A 68 7.70 8.97 -10.45
C VAL A 68 7.37 9.64 -9.12
N ALA A 69 6.17 9.41 -8.58
CA ALA A 69 5.77 9.96 -7.29
C ALA A 69 6.68 9.46 -6.15
N ARG A 70 7.03 8.17 -6.13
CA ARG A 70 7.95 7.60 -5.14
C ARG A 70 9.35 8.19 -5.24
N ALA A 71 9.86 8.35 -6.46
CA ALA A 71 11.16 8.96 -6.71
C ALA A 71 11.21 10.40 -6.18
N ALA A 72 10.11 11.16 -6.27
CA ALA A 72 10.03 12.53 -5.76
C ALA A 72 9.98 12.65 -4.22
N ILE A 73 9.63 11.57 -3.50
CA ILE A 73 9.54 11.60 -2.03
C ILE A 73 10.92 11.78 -1.42
N LYS A 74 11.09 12.84 -0.62
CA LYS A 74 12.30 13.07 0.18
C LYS A 74 12.12 12.49 1.58
N CYS A 75 13.12 11.75 2.04
CA CYS A 75 13.18 11.21 3.39
C CYS A 75 13.38 12.34 4.42
N PHE A 76 12.50 12.41 5.41
CA PHE A 76 12.59 13.41 6.48
C PHE A 76 13.81 13.26 7.40
N GLU A 77 14.49 12.12 7.36
CA GLU A 77 15.65 11.84 8.22
C GLU A 77 16.98 12.09 7.51
N CYS A 78 17.22 11.48 6.35
CA CYS A 78 18.49 11.64 5.61
C CYS A 78 18.43 12.62 4.44
N ARG A 79 17.24 13.18 4.14
CA ARG A 79 16.98 14.11 3.02
C ARG A 79 17.23 13.55 1.62
N GLU A 80 17.50 12.26 1.49
CA GLU A 80 17.63 11.57 0.20
C GLU A 80 16.24 11.24 -0.37
N GLN A 81 16.18 11.13 -1.69
CA GLN A 81 14.94 10.86 -2.43
C GLN A 81 14.62 9.36 -2.51
N GLY A 82 13.41 9.02 -2.96
CA GLY A 82 12.99 7.64 -3.24
C GLY A 82 12.42 6.85 -2.06
N HIS A 83 12.41 7.41 -0.84
CA HIS A 83 11.91 6.68 0.34
C HIS A 83 11.42 7.59 1.47
N ILE A 84 10.55 7.03 2.32
CA ILE A 84 10.09 7.67 3.57
C ILE A 84 10.98 7.28 4.75
N ARG A 85 10.94 8.05 5.85
CA ARG A 85 11.70 7.80 7.08
C ARG A 85 11.68 6.35 7.58
N LYS A 86 10.52 5.67 7.52
CA LYS A 86 10.38 4.26 7.95
C LYS A 86 11.22 3.27 7.12
N GLN A 87 11.51 3.62 5.87
CA GLN A 87 12.29 2.83 4.92
C GLN A 87 13.72 3.36 4.78
N CYS A 88 14.11 4.32 5.63
CA CYS A 88 15.44 4.93 5.57
C CYS A 88 16.51 3.89 5.88
N PRO A 89 17.43 3.58 4.95
CA PRO A 89 18.51 2.62 5.21
C PRO A 89 19.44 3.11 6.32
N LYS A 90 19.53 4.43 6.52
CA LYS A 90 20.30 5.08 7.59
C LYS A 90 19.53 5.14 8.93
N GLY A 91 18.22 4.96 8.90
CA GLY A 91 17.31 5.07 10.06
C GLY A 91 17.31 3.86 11.00
N GLN A 92 18.02 2.77 10.66
CA GLN A 92 18.18 1.62 11.55
C GLN A 92 19.05 1.89 12.79
N LYS A 93 19.48 3.13 13.04
CA LYS A 93 20.22 3.49 14.27
C LYS A 93 19.32 3.66 15.51
N GLY A 94 18.00 3.48 15.39
CA GLY A 94 17.02 3.83 16.43
C GLY A 94 16.79 2.85 17.59
N ASN A 95 17.27 1.60 17.52
CA ASN A 95 17.04 0.59 18.57
C ASN A 95 18.31 0.22 19.35
N LYS A 96 19.28 1.12 19.47
CA LYS A 96 20.35 0.90 20.45
C LYS A 96 19.71 0.95 21.83
N LYS A 97 20.02 0.02 22.73
CA LYS A 97 19.67 0.13 24.17
C LYS A 97 20.52 1.23 24.82
N PRO A 98 20.08 1.92 25.88
CA PRO A 98 20.91 2.94 26.49
C PRO A 98 22.09 2.22 27.16
N LYS A 99 23.30 2.80 27.10
CA LYS A 99 24.48 2.20 27.75
C LYS A 99 24.42 2.28 29.28
N LYS A 100 23.58 3.18 29.81
CA LYS A 100 23.36 3.36 31.25
C LYS A 100 22.03 2.75 31.66
N THR A 101 21.97 2.25 32.89
CA THR A 101 20.72 1.77 33.47
C THR A 101 19.70 2.90 33.56
N CYS A 102 18.41 2.57 33.45
CA CYS A 102 17.34 3.55 33.59
C CYS A 102 17.51 4.29 34.92
N PRO A 103 17.62 5.64 34.96
CA PRO A 103 17.78 6.36 36.24
C PRO A 103 16.57 6.17 37.17
N HIS A 104 15.42 5.82 36.57
CA HIS A 104 14.12 5.62 37.18
C HIS A 104 14.00 4.44 38.14
N CYS A 105 14.22 3.25 37.59
CA CYS A 105 14.12 1.98 38.30
C CYS A 105 15.50 1.35 38.55
N GLN A 106 16.54 1.90 37.92
CA GLN A 106 17.91 1.39 37.91
C GLN A 106 18.06 -0.06 37.42
N LYS A 107 16.98 -0.74 37.03
CA LYS A 107 16.92 -2.15 36.65
C LYS A 107 16.89 -2.29 35.13
N GLY A 108 18.07 -2.46 34.54
CA GLY A 108 18.24 -2.74 33.10
C GLY A 108 18.39 -1.51 32.21
N PHE A 109 18.62 -1.79 30.92
CA PHE A 109 19.00 -0.84 29.89
C PHE A 109 17.81 -0.53 28.97
N HIS A 110 16.95 0.39 29.41
CA HIS A 110 15.79 0.88 28.67
C HIS A 110 15.59 2.38 28.89
N TRP A 111 14.85 3.04 28.01
CA TRP A 111 14.48 4.44 28.17
C TRP A 111 13.43 4.60 29.26
N SER A 112 13.42 5.74 29.94
CA SER A 112 12.46 6.03 31.01
C SER A 112 10.99 5.87 30.56
N ASN A 113 10.68 6.10 29.29
CA ASN A 113 9.34 5.92 28.72
C ASN A 113 8.99 4.47 28.35
N GLN A 114 9.95 3.54 28.43
CA GLN A 114 9.78 2.10 28.19
C GLN A 114 9.85 1.29 29.50
N ARG A 115 9.65 1.96 30.64
CA ARG A 115 9.74 1.31 31.95
C ARG A 115 8.48 0.51 32.25
N TRP A 116 8.62 -0.80 32.38
CA TRP A 116 7.56 -1.68 32.88
C TRP A 116 7.59 -1.91 34.40
N SER A 117 8.74 -1.71 35.06
CA SER A 117 8.88 -1.90 36.50
C SER A 117 8.29 -0.73 37.29
N LYS A 118 7.49 -1.04 38.32
CA LYS A 118 6.98 -0.08 39.31
C LYS A 118 7.92 0.10 40.52
N TYR A 119 8.97 -0.70 40.59
CA TYR A 119 9.92 -0.74 41.71
C TYR A 119 11.33 -0.43 41.22
N ASP A 120 12.14 0.18 42.08
CA ASP A 120 13.58 0.34 41.87
C ASP A 120 14.37 -0.93 42.20
N LYS A 121 15.71 -0.83 42.16
CA LYS A 121 16.62 -1.92 42.53
C LYS A 121 16.51 -2.34 44.00
N ASP A 122 16.12 -1.41 44.86
CA ASP A 122 16.01 -1.59 46.31
C ASP A 122 14.59 -2.02 46.72
N SER A 123 13.75 -2.37 45.75
CA SER A 123 12.34 -2.75 45.91
C SER A 123 11.44 -1.65 46.47
N ASN A 124 11.88 -0.39 46.44
CA ASN A 124 11.03 0.73 46.81
C ASN A 124 10.05 1.05 45.68
N SER A 125 8.84 1.45 46.07
CA SER A 125 7.81 1.89 45.13
C SER A 125 8.21 3.20 44.47
N LEU A 126 8.22 3.24 43.14
CA LEU A 126 8.55 4.45 42.40
C LEU A 126 7.40 5.46 42.43
N PRO A 127 7.69 6.78 42.43
CA PRO A 127 6.66 7.80 42.31
C PRO A 127 5.86 7.59 41.01
N LYS A 128 4.53 7.62 41.09
CA LYS A 128 3.65 7.54 39.93
C LYS A 128 3.95 8.73 39.01
N GLN A 129 4.34 8.47 37.76
CA GLN A 129 4.37 9.51 36.74
C GLN A 129 2.93 10.02 36.53
N GLY A 130 2.64 11.20 37.06
CA GLY A 130 1.43 11.94 36.69
C GLY A 130 1.49 12.24 35.20
N ASN A 131 0.39 12.00 34.50
CA ASN A 131 0.26 12.33 33.08
C ASN A 131 0.30 13.86 32.93
N SER A 132 1.49 14.42 32.76
CA SER A 132 1.65 15.83 32.44
C SER A 132 1.20 16.02 31.00
N LYS A 133 0.16 16.82 30.87
CA LYS A 133 -0.51 17.25 29.65
C LYS A 133 0.56 17.86 28.71
N TRP A 134 0.84 17.21 27.59
CA TRP A 134 1.68 17.79 26.55
C TRP A 134 0.88 18.87 25.84
N GLY A 135 1.29 20.13 26.01
CA GLY A 135 0.72 21.25 25.26
C GLY A 135 0.60 22.52 26.10
N VAL A 136 1.71 23.22 26.30
CA VAL A 136 1.69 24.67 26.53
C VAL A 136 2.96 25.24 25.91
N GLY A 137 2.87 25.48 24.61
CA GLY A 137 3.70 26.45 23.93
C GLY A 137 2.75 27.41 23.24
N CYS A 138 2.50 28.57 23.85
CA CYS A 138 2.38 29.89 23.22
C CYS A 138 1.78 30.90 24.21
N GLY A 139 2.20 32.16 24.05
CA GLY A 139 1.86 33.28 24.89
C GLY A 139 0.36 33.56 25.01
N ALA A 140 0.06 34.37 26.03
CA ALA A 140 -1.25 34.87 26.36
C ALA A 140 -1.96 35.51 25.16
N VAL A 141 -3.13 35.00 24.83
CA VAL A 141 -4.28 35.81 24.40
C VAL A 141 -5.54 35.16 24.98
N THR A 142 -6.26 35.92 25.79
CA THR A 142 -7.56 35.56 26.38
C THR A 142 -8.64 35.44 25.30
N PRO A 143 -9.54 34.44 25.33
CA PRO A 143 -10.78 34.51 24.58
C PRO A 143 -11.96 34.90 25.48
N SER A 144 -12.65 35.97 25.08
CA SER A 144 -14.01 36.34 25.51
C SER A 144 -15.07 35.32 25.07
N PRO A 145 -16.27 35.30 25.68
CA PRO A 145 -17.19 34.18 25.60
C PRO A 145 -18.27 34.38 24.52
N THR A 146 -18.42 33.40 23.64
CA THR A 146 -19.66 33.15 22.89
C THR A 146 -19.82 31.64 22.72
N GLY A 147 -20.83 31.04 23.34
CA GLY A 147 -21.27 29.66 23.07
C GLY A 147 -22.11 29.57 21.80
N PRO A 148 -22.98 28.55 21.65
CA PRO A 148 -22.79 27.13 21.94
C PRO A 148 -23.08 26.27 20.69
N HIS A 149 -22.43 25.11 20.52
CA HIS A 149 -23.07 24.01 19.79
C HIS A 149 -22.57 22.66 20.31
N SER A 150 -23.47 21.92 20.93
CA SER A 150 -23.25 20.57 21.43
C SER A 150 -24.20 19.66 20.67
N ILE A 151 -23.67 18.82 19.78
CA ILE A 151 -24.42 17.67 19.26
C ILE A 151 -23.58 16.42 19.49
N ARG A 152 -24.02 15.67 20.48
CA ARG A 152 -23.50 14.38 20.93
C ARG A 152 -24.24 13.29 20.14
N HIS A 153 -23.60 12.65 19.17
CA HIS A 153 -24.11 11.40 18.61
C HIS A 153 -23.59 10.22 19.45
N GLN A 154 -24.48 9.64 20.26
CA GLN A 154 -24.25 8.34 20.90
C GLN A 154 -24.73 7.24 19.94
N HIS A 155 -23.82 6.42 19.43
CA HIS A 155 -24.18 5.12 18.85
C HIS A 155 -24.12 4.08 19.97
N LYS A 156 -25.29 3.59 20.41
CA LYS A 156 -25.41 2.38 21.23
C LYS A 156 -25.56 1.18 20.30
N HIS A 157 -24.62 0.23 20.40
CA HIS A 157 -24.73 -1.10 19.83
C HIS A 157 -25.86 -1.89 20.53
N LYS A 158 -26.70 -2.57 19.75
CA LYS A 158 -27.57 -3.65 20.24
C LYS A 158 -26.77 -4.97 20.21
N PRO A 159 -26.78 -5.78 21.28
CA PRO A 159 -26.24 -7.13 21.23
C PRO A 159 -27.22 -8.10 20.54
N CYS A 160 -26.65 -9.21 20.08
CA CYS A 160 -27.26 -10.31 19.32
C CYS A 160 -28.40 -11.02 20.05
#